data_AF-A0A090VWW9-F1
#
_entry.id   AF-A0A090VWW9-F1
#
_cell.length_a   1.000
_cell.length_b   1.000
_cell.length_c   1.000
_cell.angle_alpha   90.00
_cell.angle_beta   90.00
_cell.angle_gamma   90.00
#
_symmetry.space_group_name_H-M   'P 1'
#
loop_
_entity.id
_entity.type
_entity.pdbx_description
1 polymer ?
#
loop_
_entity_poly.entity_id
_entity_poly.type
_entity_poly.pdbx_seq_one_letter_code
_entity_poly.pdbx_strand_id
1 'polypeptide(L)'
;MFYGRKLIIATKHKKENVIAPILEKGLGVRCFTDETFDTDTLGTFTGEIKRELDPVETVRKKCLLAMQQNKCDLGVASEGSFGSHPSIFFANADDEFLIFIDKKNNLEILERELSIETNFNGREITTEEELFHFAKSVKFPSHGLILRKSKNENSDIIKGIIDATQLKKAFRKLIEIYNTVYVETDMRQCSTQAE
;
A
#
# COMPACT_ATOMS: atom_id res chain seq x y z
N MET A 1 -3.07 -23.78 -22.13
CA MET A 1 -3.90 -22.55 -22.07
C MET A 1 -3.05 -21.30 -21.87
N PHE A 2 -2.20 -21.25 -20.82
CA PHE A 2 -1.39 -20.06 -20.50
C PHE A 2 0.10 -20.20 -20.83
N TYR A 3 0.60 -21.42 -20.97
CA TYR A 3 2.02 -21.73 -21.17
C TYR A 3 2.69 -20.89 -22.27
N GLY A 4 3.85 -20.30 -21.95
CA GLY A 4 4.67 -19.48 -22.84
C GLY A 4 4.16 -18.06 -23.08
N ARG A 5 2.96 -17.70 -22.63
CA ARG A 5 2.41 -16.34 -22.77
C ARG A 5 3.08 -15.37 -21.80
N LYS A 6 3.19 -14.11 -22.21
CA LYS A 6 3.66 -13.02 -21.35
C LYS A 6 2.54 -12.61 -20.39
N LEU A 7 2.85 -12.46 -19.11
CA LEU A 7 1.93 -12.01 -18.07
C LEU A 7 2.48 -10.74 -17.42
N ILE A 8 1.73 -9.63 -17.49
CA ILE A 8 2.10 -8.40 -16.77
C ILE A 8 1.71 -8.52 -15.30
N ILE A 9 2.62 -8.18 -14.39
CA ILE A 9 2.31 -8.02 -12.96
C ILE A 9 2.25 -6.52 -12.65
N ALA A 10 1.04 -6.00 -12.50
CA ALA A 10 0.75 -4.61 -12.21
C ALA A 10 0.76 -4.37 -10.68
N THR A 11 1.96 -4.26 -10.13
CA THR A 11 2.18 -3.99 -8.70
C THR A 11 3.32 -3.01 -8.50
N LYS A 12 3.32 -2.32 -7.35
CA LYS A 12 4.46 -1.59 -6.82
C LYS A 12 5.08 -2.34 -5.64
N HIS A 13 6.19 -1.83 -5.11
CA HIS A 13 6.83 -2.31 -3.88
C HIS A 13 7.37 -3.75 -3.92
N LYS A 14 7.88 -4.21 -5.07
CA LYS A 14 8.62 -5.48 -5.18
C LYS A 14 7.79 -6.75 -4.91
N LYS A 15 6.45 -6.65 -4.88
CA LYS A 15 5.54 -7.81 -4.70
C LYS A 15 5.68 -8.85 -5.82
N GLU A 16 6.15 -8.43 -7.00
CA GLU A 16 6.44 -9.32 -8.14
C GLU A 16 7.44 -10.43 -7.81
N ASN A 17 8.37 -10.20 -6.85
CA ASN A 17 9.35 -11.21 -6.45
C ASN A 17 8.71 -12.44 -5.80
N VAL A 18 7.51 -12.29 -5.24
CA VAL A 18 6.73 -13.40 -4.65
C VAL A 18 5.74 -13.97 -5.67
N ILE A 19 5.08 -13.09 -6.43
CA ILE A 19 4.01 -13.49 -7.37
C ILE A 19 4.58 -14.22 -8.58
N ALA A 20 5.65 -13.71 -9.21
CA ALA A 20 6.17 -14.24 -10.46
C ALA A 20 6.60 -15.72 -10.36
N PRO A 21 7.41 -16.16 -9.38
CA PRO A 21 7.86 -17.55 -9.32
C PRO A 21 6.72 -18.56 -9.19
N ILE A 22 5.64 -18.19 -8.49
CA ILE A 22 4.46 -19.04 -8.30
C ILE A 22 3.70 -19.20 -9.62
N LEU A 23 3.45 -18.10 -10.33
CA LEU A 23 2.72 -18.12 -11.59
C LEU A 23 3.52 -18.77 -12.72
N GLU A 24 4.82 -18.50 -12.82
CA GLU A 24 5.68 -19.12 -13.82
C GLU A 24 5.75 -20.63 -13.63
N LYS A 25 5.89 -21.11 -12.39
CA LYS A 25 5.89 -22.55 -12.08
C LYS A 25 4.52 -23.20 -12.28
N GLY A 26 3.44 -22.54 -11.85
CA GLY A 26 2.09 -23.11 -11.87
C GLY A 26 1.41 -23.07 -13.24
N LEU A 27 1.63 -22.00 -14.02
CA LEU A 27 0.94 -21.75 -15.29
C LEU A 27 1.87 -21.82 -16.51
N GLY A 28 3.20 -21.83 -16.30
CA GLY A 28 4.20 -21.82 -17.37
C GLY A 28 4.25 -20.50 -18.16
N VAL A 29 3.76 -19.41 -17.59
CA VAL A 29 3.80 -18.06 -18.20
C VAL A 29 5.20 -17.45 -18.08
N ARG A 30 5.42 -16.31 -18.72
CA ARG A 30 6.61 -15.47 -18.56
C ARG A 30 6.19 -14.15 -17.93
N CYS A 31 6.50 -13.97 -16.65
CA CYS A 31 6.10 -12.79 -15.91
C CYS A 31 7.03 -11.60 -16.23
N PHE A 32 6.46 -10.41 -16.24
CA PHE A 32 7.21 -9.17 -16.35
C PHE A 32 6.48 -8.03 -15.61
N THR A 33 7.20 -6.97 -15.28
CA THR A 33 6.67 -5.74 -14.68
C THR A 33 6.92 -4.56 -15.63
N ASP A 34 6.16 -3.48 -15.43
CA ASP A 34 6.37 -2.21 -16.13
C ASP A 34 6.63 -1.12 -15.08
N GLU A 35 7.89 -0.75 -14.90
CA GLU A 35 8.29 0.29 -13.94
C GLU A 35 7.77 1.68 -14.29
N THR A 36 7.35 1.90 -15.54
CA THR A 36 6.77 3.18 -15.99
C THR A 36 5.28 3.30 -15.67
N PHE A 37 4.65 2.23 -15.20
CA PHE A 37 3.23 2.21 -14.85
C PHE A 37 3.00 2.75 -13.43
N ASP A 38 2.61 4.02 -13.35
CA ASP A 38 2.32 4.67 -12.07
C ASP A 38 0.88 4.41 -11.58
N THR A 39 0.77 3.48 -10.64
CA THR A 39 -0.50 3.10 -9.99
C THR A 39 -1.06 4.17 -9.05
N ASP A 40 -0.26 5.16 -8.63
CA ASP A 40 -0.71 6.17 -7.65
C ASP A 40 -1.75 7.11 -8.27
N THR A 41 -1.83 7.15 -9.61
CA THR A 41 -2.89 7.81 -10.37
C THR A 41 -4.30 7.31 -10.05
N LEU A 42 -4.44 6.11 -9.47
CA LEU A 42 -5.72 5.52 -9.08
C LEU A 42 -6.11 5.81 -7.62
N GLY A 43 -5.26 6.52 -6.87
CA GLY A 43 -5.45 6.84 -5.46
C GLY A 43 -4.23 6.47 -4.63
N THR A 44 -3.96 7.24 -3.56
CA THR A 44 -2.84 6.97 -2.65
C THR A 44 -3.32 6.56 -1.27
N PHE A 45 -2.56 5.68 -0.60
CA PHE A 45 -2.82 5.29 0.79
C PHE A 45 -2.82 6.48 1.76
N THR A 46 -2.03 7.51 1.44
CA THR A 46 -1.93 8.72 2.25
C THR A 46 -3.09 9.69 2.04
N GLY A 47 -3.96 9.44 1.06
CA GLY A 47 -5.15 10.22 0.79
C GLY A 47 -4.92 11.52 0.02
N GLU A 48 -3.72 11.73 -0.56
CA GLU A 48 -3.45 12.90 -1.40
C GLU A 48 -4.19 12.83 -2.73
N ILE A 49 -4.27 11.63 -3.31
CA ILE A 49 -5.15 11.34 -4.43
C ILE A 49 -6.30 10.52 -3.86
N LYS A 50 -7.50 11.08 -3.93
CA LYS A 50 -8.71 10.44 -3.42
C LYS A 50 -8.97 9.15 -4.21
N ARG A 51 -9.27 8.08 -3.49
CA ARG A 51 -9.81 6.85 -4.10
C ARG A 51 -11.26 7.12 -4.51
N GLU A 52 -11.52 7.10 -5.81
CA GLU A 52 -12.87 7.30 -6.38
C GLU A 52 -13.61 5.98 -6.60
N LEU A 53 -12.87 4.88 -6.71
CA LEU A 53 -13.38 3.53 -6.92
C LEU A 53 -13.23 2.71 -5.64
N ASP A 54 -14.07 1.70 -5.48
CA ASP A 54 -13.86 0.68 -4.45
C ASP A 54 -12.60 -0.17 -4.77
N PRO A 55 -12.07 -0.93 -3.80
CA PRO A 55 -10.83 -1.69 -3.99
C PRO A 55 -10.89 -2.72 -5.15
N VAL A 56 -12.06 -3.32 -5.40
CA VAL A 56 -12.24 -4.32 -6.47
C VAL A 56 -12.20 -3.66 -7.84
N GLU A 57 -12.93 -2.57 -8.02
CA GLU A 57 -12.88 -1.78 -9.26
C GLU A 57 -11.49 -1.18 -9.49
N THR A 58 -10.81 -0.76 -8.41
CA THR A 58 -9.44 -0.23 -8.46
C THR A 58 -8.46 -1.29 -8.96
N VAL A 59 -8.45 -2.50 -8.38
CA VAL A 59 -7.52 -3.56 -8.78
C VAL A 59 -7.78 -4.03 -10.21
N ARG A 60 -9.06 -4.12 -10.61
CA ARG A 60 -9.44 -4.47 -11.98
C ARG A 60 -8.97 -3.42 -12.97
N LYS A 61 -9.30 -2.14 -12.74
CA LYS A 61 -8.89 -1.02 -13.60
C LYS A 61 -7.37 -0.95 -13.72
N LYS A 62 -6.66 -1.15 -12.60
CA LYS A 62 -5.19 -1.23 -12.56
C LYS A 62 -4.65 -2.33 -13.47
N CYS A 63 -5.17 -3.55 -13.36
CA CYS A 63 -4.76 -4.67 -14.20
C CYS A 63 -5.01 -4.37 -15.68
N LEU A 64 -6.21 -3.88 -16.02
CA LEU A 64 -6.59 -3.59 -17.41
C LEU A 64 -5.75 -2.48 -18.05
N LEU A 65 -5.44 -1.42 -17.30
CA LEU A 65 -4.59 -0.32 -17.77
C LEU A 65 -3.16 -0.80 -18.04
N ALA A 66 -2.57 -1.57 -17.11
CA ALA A 66 -1.24 -2.13 -17.30
C ALA A 66 -1.19 -3.07 -18.52
N MET A 67 -2.23 -3.90 -18.70
CA MET A 67 -2.36 -4.77 -19.87
C MET A 67 -2.46 -3.97 -21.17
N GLN A 68 -3.25 -2.89 -21.19
CA GLN A 68 -3.42 -2.02 -22.35
C GLN A 68 -2.12 -1.32 -22.72
N GLN A 69 -1.43 -0.72 -21.75
CA GLN A 69 -0.16 -0.03 -21.95
C GLN A 69 0.91 -0.96 -22.52
N ASN A 70 0.95 -2.21 -22.04
CA ASN A 70 1.93 -3.21 -22.43
C ASN A 70 1.47 -4.11 -23.60
N LYS A 71 0.30 -3.82 -24.20
CA LYS A 71 -0.27 -4.57 -25.32
C LYS A 71 -0.29 -6.09 -25.08
N CYS A 72 -0.71 -6.50 -23.88
CA CYS A 72 -0.81 -7.91 -23.51
C CYS A 72 -2.24 -8.31 -23.15
N ASP A 73 -2.51 -9.61 -23.20
CA ASP A 73 -3.83 -10.21 -23.01
C ASP A 73 -3.96 -11.00 -21.70
N LEU A 74 -2.89 -11.04 -20.89
CA LEU A 74 -2.81 -11.74 -19.62
C LEU A 74 -2.16 -10.84 -18.57
N GLY A 75 -2.82 -10.65 -17.42
CA GLY A 75 -2.31 -9.78 -16.36
C GLY A 75 -2.73 -10.20 -14.96
N VAL A 76 -1.92 -9.80 -13.98
CA VAL A 76 -2.22 -9.86 -12.56
C VAL A 76 -2.00 -8.49 -11.94
N ALA A 77 -2.87 -8.09 -11.01
CA ALA A 77 -2.67 -6.90 -10.20
C ALA A 77 -2.98 -7.19 -8.73
N SER A 78 -2.34 -6.48 -7.81
CA SER A 78 -2.66 -6.53 -6.37
C SER A 78 -3.02 -5.16 -5.83
N GLU A 79 -4.04 -5.01 -5.01
CA GLU A 79 -4.42 -3.76 -4.31
C GLU A 79 -4.59 -4.04 -2.83
N GLY A 80 -3.84 -3.32 -2.00
CA GLY A 80 -4.01 -3.33 -0.55
C GLY A 80 -4.89 -2.18 -0.10
N SER A 81 -5.67 -2.38 0.94
CA SER A 81 -6.44 -1.35 1.61
C SER A 81 -6.32 -1.54 3.12
N PHE A 82 -5.71 -0.56 3.78
CA PHE A 82 -5.66 -0.50 5.24
C PHE A 82 -6.78 0.38 5.77
N GLY A 83 -7.51 -0.09 6.78
CA GLY A 83 -8.61 0.66 7.35
C GLY A 83 -9.30 -0.09 8.48
N SER A 84 -10.43 0.43 8.94
CA SER A 84 -11.26 -0.29 9.92
C SER A 84 -11.76 -1.60 9.33
N HIS A 85 -11.67 -2.68 10.10
CA HIS A 85 -12.15 -3.99 9.69
C HIS A 85 -13.65 -3.90 9.37
N PRO A 86 -14.12 -4.42 8.21
CA PRO A 86 -15.49 -4.22 7.71
C PRO A 86 -16.58 -4.70 8.68
N SER A 87 -16.27 -5.69 9.52
CA SER A 87 -17.20 -6.25 10.52
C SER A 87 -16.79 -6.00 11.97
N ILE A 88 -15.59 -5.45 12.23
CA ILE A 88 -15.03 -5.27 13.59
C ILE A 88 -14.56 -3.83 13.71
N PHE A 89 -15.48 -2.92 14.04
CA PHE A 89 -15.25 -1.48 13.98
C PHE A 89 -14.08 -0.96 14.85
N PHE A 90 -13.63 -1.72 15.85
CA PHE A 90 -12.52 -1.36 16.74
C PHE A 90 -11.16 -1.91 16.31
N ALA A 91 -11.09 -2.70 15.24
CA ALA A 91 -9.85 -3.26 14.73
C ALA A 91 -9.49 -2.63 13.39
N ASN A 92 -8.20 -2.37 13.18
CA ASN A 92 -7.68 -2.10 11.85
C ASN A 92 -7.45 -3.43 11.13
N ALA A 93 -7.64 -3.43 9.82
CA ALA A 93 -7.41 -4.58 8.96
C ALA A 93 -6.54 -4.20 7.76
N ASP A 94 -5.76 -5.18 7.34
CA ASP A 94 -5.12 -5.23 6.03
C ASP A 94 -6.02 -6.04 5.09
N ASP A 95 -6.50 -5.39 4.03
CA ASP A 95 -7.40 -5.98 3.04
C ASP A 95 -6.70 -6.02 1.68
N GLU A 96 -6.21 -7.18 1.29
CA GLU A 96 -5.40 -7.38 0.08
C GLU A 96 -6.20 -8.11 -0.98
N PHE A 97 -6.30 -7.51 -2.16
CA PHE A 97 -6.95 -8.07 -3.34
C PHE A 97 -5.92 -8.47 -4.37
N LEU A 98 -6.10 -9.64 -4.97
CA LEU A 98 -5.34 -10.09 -6.14
C LEU A 98 -6.31 -10.42 -7.27
N ILE A 99 -6.10 -9.85 -8.45
CA ILE A 99 -6.90 -10.16 -9.63
C ILE A 99 -6.03 -10.76 -10.72
N PHE A 100 -6.54 -11.77 -11.40
CA PHE A 100 -5.98 -12.37 -12.60
C PHE A 100 -6.97 -12.20 -13.76
N ILE A 101 -6.51 -11.65 -14.89
CA ILE A 101 -7.34 -11.40 -16.07
C ILE A 101 -6.70 -12.05 -17.30
N ASP A 102 -7.47 -12.87 -18.01
CA ASP A 102 -7.14 -13.39 -19.34
C ASP A 102 -8.20 -12.97 -20.37
N LYS A 103 -7.85 -11.99 -21.21
CA LYS A 103 -8.75 -11.50 -22.27
C LYS A 103 -8.96 -12.52 -23.38
N LYS A 104 -7.98 -13.39 -23.66
CA LYS A 104 -8.06 -14.36 -24.75
C LYS A 104 -9.09 -15.45 -24.47
N ASN A 105 -9.24 -15.82 -23.20
CA ASN A 105 -10.16 -16.87 -22.76
C ASN A 105 -11.35 -16.33 -21.96
N ASN A 106 -11.51 -15.01 -21.89
CA ASN A 106 -12.56 -14.34 -21.14
C ASN A 106 -12.64 -14.81 -19.67
N LEU A 107 -11.49 -14.84 -18.99
CA LEU A 107 -11.39 -15.20 -17.58
C LEU A 107 -11.04 -13.98 -16.72
N GLU A 108 -11.73 -13.86 -15.60
CA GLU A 108 -11.42 -12.94 -14.52
C GLU A 108 -11.55 -13.69 -13.19
N ILE A 109 -10.49 -13.70 -12.40
CA ILE A 109 -10.43 -14.37 -11.10
C ILE A 109 -9.99 -13.32 -10.08
N LEU A 110 -10.77 -13.15 -9.02
CA LEU A 110 -10.51 -12.21 -7.94
C LEU A 110 -10.40 -12.97 -6.63
N GLU A 111 -9.30 -12.78 -5.92
CA GLU A 111 -9.07 -13.30 -4.57
C GLU A 111 -8.88 -12.14 -3.59
N ARG A 112 -9.29 -12.35 -2.34
CA ARG A 112 -9.24 -11.38 -1.26
C ARG A 112 -8.74 -12.04 0.02
N GLU A 113 -7.74 -11.45 0.64
CA GLU A 113 -7.23 -11.85 1.96
C GLU A 113 -7.44 -10.70 2.95
N LEU A 114 -8.05 -11.01 4.10
CA LEU A 114 -8.35 -10.02 5.15
C LEU A 114 -7.66 -10.42 6.44
N SER A 115 -6.75 -9.59 6.93
CA SER A 115 -5.99 -9.82 8.16
C SER A 115 -6.21 -8.71 9.17
N ILE A 116 -6.33 -9.08 10.45
CA ILE A 116 -6.31 -8.14 11.59
C ILE A 116 -4.91 -7.96 12.17
N GLU A 117 -3.93 -8.74 11.71
CA GLU A 117 -2.54 -8.65 12.14
C GLU A 117 -1.84 -7.54 11.37
N THR A 118 -2.14 -6.28 11.73
CA THR A 118 -1.53 -5.09 11.12
C THR A 118 -0.99 -4.14 12.17
N ASN A 119 0.13 -3.50 11.87
CA ASN A 119 0.63 -2.36 12.65
C ASN A 119 -0.05 -1.04 12.25
N PHE A 120 -0.95 -1.05 11.25
CA PHE A 120 -1.67 0.14 10.82
C PHE A 120 -2.36 0.82 12.00
N ASN A 121 -1.92 2.02 12.34
CA ASN A 121 -2.47 2.80 13.43
C ASN A 121 -2.19 4.28 13.22
N GLY A 122 -2.99 5.13 13.85
CA GLY A 122 -2.76 6.56 13.85
C GLY A 122 -3.54 7.27 14.96
N ARG A 123 -3.00 8.39 15.42
CA ARG A 123 -3.60 9.21 16.49
C ARG A 123 -3.13 10.65 16.42
N GLU A 124 -3.94 11.53 16.98
CA GLU A 124 -3.50 12.87 17.31
C GLU A 124 -2.61 12.84 18.55
N ILE A 125 -1.59 13.69 18.53
CA ILE A 125 -0.58 13.86 19.57
C ILE A 125 -0.26 15.34 19.73
N THR A 126 0.07 15.72 20.96
CA THR A 126 0.40 17.10 21.33
C THR A 126 1.79 17.21 21.93
N THR A 127 2.37 16.11 22.40
CA THR A 127 3.67 16.11 23.08
C THR A 127 4.67 15.14 22.47
N GLU A 128 5.96 15.42 22.69
CA GLU A 128 7.05 14.53 22.26
C GLU A 128 6.98 13.16 22.97
N GLU A 129 6.50 13.12 24.22
CA GLU A 129 6.30 11.89 24.98
C GLU A 129 5.21 11.00 24.35
N GLU A 130 4.07 11.59 23.99
CA GLU A 130 3.00 10.89 23.28
C GLU A 130 3.46 10.31 21.94
N LEU A 131 4.29 11.06 21.20
CA LEU A 131 4.88 10.63 19.94
C LEU A 131 5.73 9.37 20.12
N PHE A 132 6.67 9.38 21.07
CA PHE A 132 7.55 8.24 21.30
C PHE A 132 6.81 7.03 21.89
N HIS A 133 5.79 7.26 22.72
CA HIS A 133 4.90 6.19 23.16
C HIS A 133 4.17 5.53 21.99
N PHE A 134 3.60 6.34 21.07
CA PHE A 134 2.99 5.83 19.85
C PHE A 134 4.00 5.04 19.00
N ALA A 135 5.16 5.64 18.70
CA ALA A 135 6.20 5.02 17.88
C ALA A 135 6.61 3.65 18.44
N LYS A 136 6.80 3.55 19.75
CA LYS A 136 7.08 2.26 20.42
C LYS A 136 5.95 1.27 20.26
N SER A 137 4.69 1.70 20.43
CA SER A 137 3.52 0.81 20.36
C SER A 137 3.32 0.18 18.98
N VAL A 138 3.70 0.89 17.90
CA VAL A 138 3.60 0.37 16.53
C VAL A 138 4.84 -0.43 16.10
N LYS A 139 5.88 -0.52 16.94
CA LYS A 139 7.19 -1.16 16.68
C LYS A 139 8.13 -0.34 15.78
N PHE A 140 8.04 0.98 15.77
CA PHE A 140 9.02 1.85 15.11
C PHE A 140 10.43 1.58 15.70
N PRO A 141 11.51 1.49 14.89
CA PRO A 141 11.64 1.88 13.48
C PRO A 141 11.50 0.74 12.46
N SER A 142 10.84 -0.38 12.78
CA SER A 142 10.65 -1.51 11.83
C SER A 142 9.93 -1.13 10.51
N HIS A 143 9.26 0.01 10.47
CA HIS A 143 8.56 0.61 9.35
C HIS A 143 8.66 2.13 9.49
N GLY A 144 8.34 2.86 8.41
CA GLY A 144 8.33 4.33 8.45
C GLY A 144 7.13 4.88 9.24
N LEU A 145 7.20 6.16 9.62
CA LEU A 145 6.05 6.92 10.11
C LEU A 145 5.73 8.10 9.18
N ILE A 146 4.49 8.56 9.27
CA ILE A 146 4.01 9.77 8.62
C ILE A 146 3.53 10.73 9.71
N LEU A 147 3.87 12.01 9.56
CA LEU A 147 3.33 13.10 10.36
C LEU A 147 2.59 14.10 9.48
N ARG A 148 1.41 14.54 9.92
CA ARG A 148 0.58 15.54 9.23
C ARG A 148 -0.16 16.41 10.23
N LYS A 149 -0.74 17.53 9.77
CA LYS A 149 -1.51 18.47 10.61
C LYS A 149 -2.68 17.78 11.34
N SER A 150 -3.51 17.05 10.61
CA SER A 150 -4.63 16.28 11.15
C SER A 150 -4.95 15.10 10.23
N LYS A 151 -5.79 14.15 10.67
CA LYS A 151 -6.09 12.91 9.94
C LYS A 151 -6.48 13.10 8.48
N ASN A 152 -7.24 14.16 8.17
CA ASN A 152 -7.81 14.41 6.84
C ASN A 152 -7.14 15.57 6.08
N GLU A 153 -6.02 16.11 6.60
CA GLU A 153 -5.33 17.26 6.00
C GLU A 153 -4.01 16.85 5.36
N ASN A 154 -3.83 17.22 4.09
CA ASN A 154 -2.66 16.87 3.29
C ASN A 154 -1.70 18.04 3.04
N SER A 155 -1.95 19.22 3.61
CA SER A 155 -1.16 20.44 3.35
C SER A 155 0.29 20.34 3.80
N ASP A 156 0.55 19.66 4.92
CA ASP A 156 1.86 19.56 5.55
C ASP A 156 2.14 18.13 5.99
N ILE A 157 2.29 17.24 5.00
CA ILE A 157 2.59 15.83 5.21
C ILE A 157 4.08 15.55 5.10
N ILE A 158 4.67 14.95 6.14
CA ILE A 158 6.06 14.50 6.17
C ILE A 158 6.04 12.97 6.24
N LYS A 159 6.65 12.31 5.26
CA LYS A 159 6.60 10.85 5.11
C LYS A 159 8.01 10.24 5.04
N GLY A 160 8.09 8.91 5.09
CA GLY A 160 9.36 8.21 4.99
C GLY A 160 10.27 8.46 6.20
N ILE A 161 9.68 8.76 7.35
CA ILE A 161 10.42 8.98 8.59
C ILE A 161 10.85 7.60 9.11
N ILE A 162 12.15 7.30 9.07
CA ILE A 162 12.69 5.96 9.38
C ILE A 162 13.61 5.91 10.61
N ASP A 163 13.88 7.06 11.25
CA ASP A 163 14.70 7.11 12.47
C ASP A 163 14.20 8.15 13.47
N ALA A 164 14.61 8.00 14.73
CA ALA A 164 14.16 8.84 15.83
C ALA A 164 14.57 10.32 15.70
N THR A 165 15.70 10.59 15.03
CA THR A 165 16.19 11.97 14.82
C THR A 165 15.31 12.69 13.80
N GLN A 166 14.99 12.03 12.69
CA GLN A 166 14.03 12.51 11.70
C GLN A 166 12.66 12.73 12.32
N LEU A 167 12.18 11.76 13.11
CA LEU A 167 10.87 11.81 13.76
C LEU A 167 10.73 13.04 14.67
N LYS A 168 11.73 13.26 15.52
CA LYS A 168 11.76 14.40 16.44
C LYS A 168 11.82 15.74 15.71
N LYS A 169 12.65 15.82 14.65
CA LYS A 169 12.76 17.03 13.82
C LYS A 169 11.44 17.36 13.10
N ALA A 170 10.81 16.35 12.52
CA ALA A 170 9.54 16.48 11.80
C ALA A 170 8.40 16.90 12.75
N PHE A 171 8.33 16.29 13.94
CA PHE A 171 7.32 16.65 14.94
C PHE A 171 7.46 18.08 15.42
N ARG A 172 8.68 18.52 15.79
CA ARG A 172 8.92 19.91 16.22
C ARG A 172 8.50 20.94 15.18
N LYS A 173 8.81 20.68 13.92
CA LYS A 173 8.40 21.55 12.80
C LYS A 173 6.87 21.69 12.71
N LEU A 174 6.11 20.62 12.93
CA LEU A 174 4.66 20.64 12.78
C LEU A 174 3.94 21.16 14.03
N ILE A 175 4.40 20.78 15.23
CA ILE A 175 3.75 21.16 16.48
C ILE A 175 3.86 22.66 16.76
N GLU A 176 4.98 23.29 16.36
CA GLU A 176 5.17 24.75 16.43
C GLU A 176 4.16 25.52 15.58
N ILE A 177 3.65 24.91 14.51
CA ILE A 177 2.69 25.54 13.60
C ILE A 177 1.25 25.20 14.00
N TYR A 178 0.98 23.96 14.43
CA TYR A 178 -0.37 23.41 14.44
C TYR A 178 -0.95 23.02 15.80
N ASN A 179 -0.25 23.21 16.93
CA ASN A 179 -0.66 22.82 18.31
C ASN A 179 -0.98 21.33 18.53
N THR A 180 -1.34 20.60 17.48
CA THR A 180 -1.60 19.17 17.40
C THR A 180 -0.95 18.63 16.14
N VAL A 181 -0.50 17.38 16.18
CA VAL A 181 0.02 16.65 15.02
C VAL A 181 -0.67 15.30 14.98
N TYR A 182 -1.02 14.82 13.79
CA TYR A 182 -1.48 13.45 13.59
C TYR A 182 -0.30 12.59 13.13
N VAL A 183 -0.04 11.51 13.87
CA VAL A 183 0.96 10.51 13.55
C VAL A 183 0.29 9.21 13.10
N GLU A 184 0.85 8.56 12.10
CA GLU A 184 0.41 7.24 11.64
C GLU A 184 1.58 6.42 11.08
N THR A 185 1.38 5.12 10.95
CA THR A 185 2.33 4.20 10.31
C THR A 185 2.42 4.40 8.81
N ASP A 186 3.63 4.43 8.25
CA ASP A 186 3.88 4.47 6.80
C ASP A 186 3.83 3.05 6.21
N MET A 187 2.64 2.62 5.79
CA MET A 187 2.44 1.28 5.22
C MET A 187 3.06 1.08 3.84
N ARG A 188 3.67 2.13 3.25
CA ARG A 188 4.37 2.05 1.96
C ARG A 188 5.80 1.52 2.10
N GLN A 189 6.33 1.47 3.33
CA GLN A 189 7.73 1.16 3.57
C GLN A 189 7.92 0.31 4.83
N CYS A 190 8.14 -0.99 4.63
CA CYS A 190 8.82 -1.82 5.61
C CYS A 190 10.30 -1.43 5.63
N SER A 191 10.85 -1.13 6.81
CA SER A 191 12.30 -0.95 6.93
C SER A 191 12.95 -2.30 6.70
N THR A 192 13.91 -2.37 5.77
CA THR A 192 14.82 -3.51 5.67
C THR A 192 15.81 -3.42 6.83
N GLN A 193 15.43 -3.94 7.98
CA GLN A 193 16.38 -4.50 8.94
C GLN A 193 15.98 -5.96 9.15
N ALA A 194 16.42 -6.79 8.21
CA ALA A 194 16.66 -8.19 8.48
C ALA A 194 18.12 -8.28 8.93
N GLU A 195 18.34 -8.58 10.20
CA GLU A 195 19.55 -9.30 10.62
C GLU A 195 19.51 -10.72 10.04
#